data_AF-A0A963M9H9-F1
#
_entry.id   AF-A0A963M9H9-F1
#
_cell.length_a   1.000
_cell.length_b   1.000
_cell.length_c   1.000
_cell.angle_alpha   90.00
_cell.angle_beta   90.00
_cell.angle_gamma   90.00
#
_symmetry.space_group_name_H-M   'P 1'
#
loop_
_entity.id
_entity.type
_entity.pdbx_description
1 polymer ?
#
loop_
_entity_poly.entity_id
_entity_poly.type
_entity_poly.pdbx_seq_one_letter_code
_entity_poly.pdbx_strand_id
1 'polypeptide(L)'
;AMATAADLVIAEAEFIVPVGALDPNTVHTPGCYVDYLVQAHTTLDDLGSSASVAGSSKKVDDARMNMARRALAELRAGDVVNLGIGIPTLVADLITPAHGIIMHTENGMLGVGPSPADGGALDYPVNAGKIPVTALPGSSYFDSADSFAMIRGGHMDVAIMGGLEVDEQANLAN
;
A
#
# COMPACT_ATOMS: atom_id res chain seq x y z
N ALA A 1 -14.95 -4.46 3.22
CA ALA A 1 -15.94 -4.08 2.17
C ALA A 1 -16.71 -5.25 1.50
N MET A 2 -16.07 -6.22 0.83
CA MET A 2 -16.81 -7.21 0.00
C MET A 2 -17.79 -8.09 0.79
N ALA A 3 -17.39 -8.59 1.96
CA ALA A 3 -18.21 -9.47 2.79
C ALA A 3 -19.54 -8.85 3.24
N THR A 4 -19.64 -7.52 3.26
CA THR A 4 -20.86 -6.81 3.70
C THR A 4 -21.78 -6.41 2.56
N ALA A 5 -21.48 -6.84 1.32
CA ALA A 5 -22.13 -6.34 0.11
C ALA A 5 -22.54 -7.47 -0.87
N ALA A 6 -22.69 -8.70 -0.36
CA ALA A 6 -23.09 -9.87 -1.15
C ALA A 6 -24.21 -10.64 -0.44
N ASP A 7 -25.07 -11.29 -1.22
CA ASP A 7 -26.12 -12.19 -0.70
C ASP A 7 -25.54 -13.52 -0.18
N LEU A 8 -24.34 -13.87 -0.65
CA LEU A 8 -23.63 -15.08 -0.25
C LEU A 8 -22.12 -14.79 -0.16
N VAL A 9 -21.52 -15.12 0.97
CA VAL A 9 -20.09 -14.92 1.25
C VAL A 9 -19.42 -16.25 1.56
N ILE A 10 -18.46 -16.61 0.71
CA ILE A 10 -17.58 -17.76 0.88
C ILE A 10 -16.18 -17.20 1.16
N ALA A 11 -15.63 -17.51 2.33
CA ALA A 11 -14.30 -17.09 2.73
C ALA A 11 -13.34 -18.29 2.75
N GLU A 12 -12.11 -18.06 2.30
CA GLU A 12 -11.00 -18.96 2.56
C GLU A 12 -10.05 -18.38 3.61
N ALA A 13 -9.43 -19.23 4.43
CA ALA A 13 -8.48 -18.82 5.46
C ALA A 13 -7.34 -19.83 5.61
N GLU A 14 -6.15 -19.34 5.98
CA GLU A 14 -4.99 -20.22 6.24
C GLU A 14 -5.17 -21.07 7.50
N PHE A 15 -5.85 -20.51 8.51
CA PHE A 15 -6.05 -21.14 9.80
C PHE A 15 -7.51 -21.00 10.23
N ILE A 16 -8.12 -22.12 10.61
CA ILE A 16 -9.39 -22.14 11.35
C ILE A 16 -9.07 -22.41 12.81
N VAL A 17 -9.51 -21.52 13.70
CA VAL A 17 -9.23 -21.59 15.14
C VAL A 17 -10.50 -21.82 15.96
N PRO A 18 -10.41 -22.35 17.20
CA PRO A 18 -11.57 -22.53 18.07
C PRO A 18 -12.26 -21.21 18.44
N VAL A 19 -13.55 -21.27 18.74
CA VAL A 19 -14.32 -20.12 19.25
C VAL A 19 -13.66 -19.58 20.53
N GLY A 20 -13.49 -18.26 20.59
CA GLY A 20 -12.83 -17.57 21.70
C GLY A 20 -11.30 -17.46 21.57
N ALA A 21 -10.70 -18.07 20.53
CA ALA A 21 -9.26 -17.90 20.26
C ALA A 21 -8.91 -16.52 19.68
N LEU A 22 -9.85 -15.88 18.99
CA LEU A 22 -9.70 -14.50 18.51
C LEU A 22 -10.21 -13.53 19.58
N ASP A 23 -9.42 -12.52 19.93
CA ASP A 23 -9.90 -11.40 20.74
C ASP A 23 -11.02 -10.67 19.97
N PRO A 24 -12.20 -10.47 20.55
CA PRO A 24 -13.30 -9.75 19.89
C PRO A 24 -12.90 -8.36 19.35
N ASN A 25 -11.92 -7.69 19.96
CA ASN A 25 -11.43 -6.38 19.51
C ASN A 25 -10.48 -6.44 18.32
N THR A 26 -10.05 -7.64 17.91
CA THR A 26 -9.17 -7.85 16.75
C THR A 26 -9.91 -8.56 15.61
N VAL A 27 -11.22 -8.74 15.71
CA VAL A 27 -12.05 -9.31 14.64
C VAL A 27 -12.32 -8.23 13.59
N HIS A 28 -11.70 -8.37 12.41
CA HIS A 28 -11.87 -7.40 11.30
C HIS A 28 -13.19 -7.60 10.54
N THR A 29 -13.62 -8.84 10.32
CA THR A 29 -14.88 -9.17 9.66
C THR A 29 -15.70 -10.08 10.57
N PRO A 30 -16.77 -9.57 11.20
CA PRO A 30 -17.66 -10.37 12.04
C PRO A 30 -18.24 -11.57 11.28
N GLY A 31 -18.35 -12.72 11.96
CA GLY A 31 -18.83 -13.96 11.35
C GLY A 31 -20.27 -13.93 10.84
N CYS A 32 -21.08 -12.93 11.24
CA CYS A 32 -22.43 -12.75 10.69
C CYS A 32 -22.44 -12.31 9.22
N TYR A 33 -21.29 -11.95 8.65
CA TYR A 33 -21.11 -11.62 7.24
C TYR A 33 -20.54 -12.78 6.41
N VAL A 34 -20.37 -13.98 6.98
CA VAL A 34 -19.74 -15.12 6.29
C VAL A 34 -20.66 -16.34 6.35
N ASP A 35 -21.03 -16.89 5.19
CA ASP A 35 -21.91 -18.05 5.08
C ASP A 35 -21.14 -19.37 5.05
N TYR A 36 -20.00 -19.40 4.34
CA TYR A 36 -19.17 -20.58 4.19
C TYR A 36 -17.69 -20.25 4.44
N LEU A 37 -16.98 -21.16 5.11
CA LEU A 37 -15.55 -21.04 5.38
C LEU A 37 -14.81 -22.28 4.88
N VAL A 38 -13.71 -22.06 4.17
CA VAL A 38 -12.82 -23.11 3.64
C VAL A 38 -11.40 -22.86 4.14
N GLN A 39 -10.68 -23.90 4.54
CA GLN A 39 -9.26 -23.76 4.87
C GLN A 39 -8.41 -24.02 3.61
N ALA A 40 -7.54 -23.08 3.26
CA ALA A 40 -6.65 -23.16 2.10
C ALA A 40 -5.27 -22.55 2.44
N HIS A 41 -4.21 -23.00 1.78
CA HIS A 41 -2.84 -22.54 2.05
C HIS A 41 -2.20 -21.96 0.79
N THR A 42 -1.66 -20.75 0.91
CA THR A 42 -0.93 -20.07 -0.16
C THR A 42 0.49 -20.63 -0.29
N THR A 43 0.95 -20.85 -1.51
CA THR A 43 2.32 -21.26 -1.83
C THR A 43 3.05 -20.15 -2.58
N LEU A 44 4.38 -20.27 -2.71
CA LEU A 44 5.18 -19.30 -3.47
C LEU A 44 4.75 -19.20 -4.94
N ASP A 45 4.32 -20.31 -5.54
CA ASP A 45 3.89 -20.35 -6.94
C ASP A 45 2.61 -19.53 -7.18
N ASP A 46 1.81 -19.32 -6.13
CA ASP A 46 0.56 -18.53 -6.20
C ASP A 46 0.80 -17.02 -6.23
N LEU A 47 2.01 -16.54 -5.90
CA LEU A 47 2.31 -15.12 -5.67
C LEU A 47 2.74 -14.36 -6.93
N GLY A 48 3.01 -15.05 -8.03
CA GLY A 48 3.41 -14.45 -9.30
C GLY A 48 4.57 -13.47 -9.17
N SER A 49 4.41 -12.23 -9.67
CA SER A 49 5.46 -11.20 -9.67
C SER A 49 5.82 -10.66 -8.29
N SER A 50 5.03 -10.95 -7.25
CA SER A 50 5.26 -10.48 -5.87
C SER A 50 6.07 -11.48 -5.04
N ALA A 51 6.47 -12.61 -5.65
CA ALA A 51 7.23 -13.67 -4.98
C ALA A 51 8.65 -13.27 -4.57
N SER A 52 9.23 -12.18 -5.10
CA SER A 52 10.58 -11.75 -4.72
C SER A 52 10.81 -10.24 -4.87
N VAL A 53 11.73 -9.70 -4.07
CA VAL A 53 12.19 -8.30 -4.12
C VAL A 53 13.12 -8.01 -5.32
N ALA A 54 13.21 -8.90 -6.32
CA ALA A 54 14.11 -8.76 -7.46
C ALA A 54 13.70 -7.58 -8.37
N GLY A 55 14.05 -6.37 -7.94
CA GLY A 55 13.84 -5.14 -8.68
C GLY A 55 14.70 -5.10 -9.93
N SER A 56 14.07 -4.76 -11.06
CA SER A 56 14.79 -4.39 -12.26
C SER A 56 15.60 -3.13 -11.96
N SER A 57 16.92 -3.26 -11.80
CA SER A 57 17.84 -2.12 -11.74
C SER A 57 17.89 -1.46 -13.12
N LYS A 58 16.89 -0.64 -13.42
CA LYS A 58 16.94 0.27 -14.57
C LYS A 58 17.76 1.48 -14.16
N LYS A 59 18.77 1.80 -14.97
CA LYS A 59 19.56 3.03 -14.85
C LYS A 59 18.60 4.22 -14.88
N VAL A 60 18.51 4.95 -13.77
CA VAL A 60 17.67 6.14 -13.66
C VAL A 60 18.41 7.31 -14.31
N ASP A 61 17.73 8.03 -15.19
CA ASP A 61 18.27 9.23 -15.85
C ASP A 61 18.32 10.43 -14.88
N ASP A 62 19.33 11.30 -15.05
CA ASP A 62 19.56 12.45 -14.17
C ASP A 62 18.39 13.44 -14.18
N ALA A 63 17.73 13.61 -15.33
CA ALA A 63 16.55 14.47 -15.43
C ALA A 63 15.40 13.98 -14.53
N ARG A 64 15.20 12.65 -14.44
CA ARG A 64 14.18 12.05 -13.57
C ARG A 64 14.53 12.23 -12.10
N MET A 65 15.81 12.08 -11.74
CA MET A 65 16.26 12.34 -10.38
C MET A 65 16.12 13.81 -9.99
N ASN A 66 16.32 14.75 -10.90
CA ASN A 66 16.10 16.17 -10.64
C ASN A 66 14.63 16.48 -10.36
N MET A 67 13.70 15.88 -11.12
CA MET A 67 12.26 15.98 -10.85
C MET A 67 11.90 15.40 -9.47
N ALA A 68 12.44 14.23 -9.12
CA ALA A 68 12.20 13.60 -7.81
C ALA A 68 12.70 14.47 -6.65
N ARG A 69 13.94 14.99 -6.73
CA ARG A 69 14.49 15.91 -5.72
C ARG A 69 13.69 17.19 -5.59
N ARG A 70 13.21 17.73 -6.71
CA ARG A 70 12.36 18.93 -6.71
C ARG A 70 11.01 18.65 -6.05
N ALA A 71 10.41 17.50 -6.32
CA ALA A 71 9.14 17.10 -5.72
C ALA A 71 9.28 16.83 -4.21
N LEU A 72 10.36 16.18 -3.79
CA LEU A 72 10.68 15.97 -2.36
C LEU A 72 10.75 17.30 -1.59
N ALA A 73 11.25 18.37 -2.22
CA ALA A 73 11.36 19.69 -1.60
C ALA A 73 10.00 20.37 -1.32
N GLU A 74 8.89 19.86 -1.86
CA GLU A 74 7.53 20.33 -1.51
C GLU A 74 7.00 19.68 -0.23
N LEU A 75 7.57 18.53 0.17
CA LEU A 75 7.10 17.78 1.33
C LEU A 75 7.61 18.41 2.64
N ARG A 76 6.80 18.31 3.69
CA ARG A 76 7.07 18.84 5.02
C ARG A 76 6.95 17.74 6.07
N ALA A 77 7.70 17.90 7.16
CA ALA A 77 7.61 16.99 8.29
C ALA A 77 6.17 16.97 8.84
N GLY A 78 5.61 15.77 8.98
CA GLY A 78 4.22 15.53 9.38
C GLY A 78 3.28 15.23 8.22
N ASP A 79 3.67 15.48 6.96
CA ASP A 79 2.79 15.23 5.80
C ASP A 79 2.45 13.74 5.67
N VAL A 80 1.18 13.46 5.44
CA VAL A 80 0.65 12.18 4.96
C VAL A 80 0.64 12.20 3.43
N VAL A 81 1.48 11.35 2.83
CA VAL A 81 1.80 11.42 1.40
C VAL A 81 1.42 10.14 0.68
N ASN A 82 0.75 10.28 -0.46
CA ASN A 82 0.50 9.19 -1.40
C ASN A 82 1.31 9.38 -2.69
N LEU A 83 2.05 8.33 -3.08
CA LEU A 83 3.00 8.37 -4.19
C LEU A 83 2.62 7.34 -5.26
N GLY A 84 2.41 7.81 -6.49
CA GLY A 84 2.17 6.94 -7.64
C GLY A 84 3.41 6.19 -8.14
N ILE A 85 3.24 5.41 -9.20
CA ILE A 85 4.34 4.66 -9.82
C ILE A 85 5.18 5.59 -10.72
N GLY A 86 6.51 5.39 -10.74
CA GLY A 86 7.42 6.05 -11.67
C GLY A 86 8.35 7.06 -11.00
N ILE A 87 8.27 8.34 -11.39
CA ILE A 87 9.03 9.40 -10.67
C ILE A 87 8.63 9.48 -9.19
N PRO A 88 7.35 9.35 -8.79
CA PRO A 88 7.01 9.40 -7.37
C PRO A 88 7.63 8.25 -6.56
N THR A 89 7.87 7.09 -7.17
CA THR A 89 8.66 6.01 -6.54
C THR A 89 10.09 6.45 -6.23
N LEU A 90 10.73 7.23 -7.11
CA LEU A 90 12.06 7.82 -6.83
C LEU A 90 12.02 8.84 -5.70
N VAL A 91 10.89 9.54 -5.51
CA VAL A 91 10.70 10.42 -4.33
C VAL A 91 10.70 9.57 -3.07
N ALA A 92 10.00 8.44 -3.07
CA ALA A 92 9.97 7.51 -1.94
C ALA A 92 11.39 7.02 -1.56
N ASP A 93 12.20 6.67 -2.56
CA ASP A 93 13.59 6.21 -2.35
C ASP A 93 14.52 7.29 -1.76
N LEU A 94 14.19 8.57 -1.93
CA LEU A 94 14.95 9.70 -1.38
C LEU A 94 14.51 10.08 0.05
N ILE A 95 13.34 9.62 0.50
CA ILE A 95 12.84 9.91 1.83
C ILE A 95 13.70 9.19 2.87
N THR A 96 14.15 9.95 3.85
CA THR A 96 14.86 9.48 5.03
C THR A 96 14.04 9.80 6.29
N PRO A 97 14.30 9.12 7.43
CA PRO A 97 13.60 9.42 8.69
C PRO A 97 13.66 10.89 9.12
N ALA A 98 14.72 11.62 8.74
CA ALA A 98 14.89 13.03 9.06
C ALA A 98 13.85 13.94 8.38
N HIS A 99 13.20 13.49 7.30
CA HIS A 99 12.15 14.26 6.64
C HIS A 99 10.82 14.20 7.39
N GLY A 100 10.59 13.18 8.24
CA GLY A 100 9.36 13.05 9.02
C GLY A 100 8.09 12.86 8.18
N ILE A 101 8.18 12.18 7.03
CA ILE A 101 7.05 11.92 6.12
C ILE A 101 6.34 10.62 6.50
N ILE A 102 5.01 10.61 6.43
CA ILE A 102 4.18 9.42 6.67
C ILE A 102 3.64 8.94 5.32
N MET A 103 4.12 7.79 4.83
CA MET A 103 3.69 7.26 3.54
C MET A 103 2.38 6.46 3.65
N HIS A 104 1.43 6.75 2.77
CA HIS A 104 0.17 6.04 2.58
C HIS A 104 0.20 5.22 1.27
N THR A 105 -0.33 3.99 1.31
CA THR A 105 -0.58 3.19 0.11
C THR A 105 -2.06 2.77 0.02
N GLU A 106 -2.63 2.90 -1.18
CA GLU A 106 -4.07 2.76 -1.45
C GLU A 106 -4.64 1.36 -1.21
N ASN A 107 -3.77 0.35 -1.13
CA ASN A 107 -4.15 -1.01 -0.79
C ASN A 107 -4.30 -1.25 0.72
N GLY A 108 -4.20 -0.20 1.55
CA GLY A 108 -4.67 -0.26 2.94
C GLY A 108 -3.59 -0.20 4.01
N MET A 109 -2.60 0.69 3.85
CA MET A 109 -1.54 0.85 4.86
C MET A 109 -1.06 2.31 4.97
N LEU A 110 -0.81 2.75 6.21
CA LEU A 110 -0.20 4.04 6.56
C LEU A 110 1.08 3.80 7.37
N GLY A 111 2.13 4.57 7.10
CA GLY A 111 3.45 4.35 7.67
C GLY A 111 4.27 3.30 6.90
N VAL A 112 4.18 3.33 5.56
CA VAL A 112 4.97 2.44 4.68
C VAL A 112 6.46 2.73 4.83
N GLY A 113 7.25 1.68 5.01
CA GLY A 113 8.71 1.73 5.09
C GLY A 113 9.40 1.34 3.78
N PRO A 114 10.74 1.27 3.77
CA PRO A 114 11.51 0.85 2.61
C PRO A 114 11.25 -0.63 2.26
N SER A 115 11.67 -1.02 1.06
CA SER A 115 11.71 -2.44 0.68
C SER A 115 12.56 -3.26 1.65
N PRO A 116 12.16 -4.50 1.98
CA PRO A 116 12.95 -5.38 2.82
C PRO A 116 14.25 -5.82 2.11
N ALA A 117 15.25 -6.23 2.89
CA ALA A 117 16.54 -6.69 2.36
C ALA A 117 16.46 -8.08 1.71
N ASP A 118 15.54 -8.92 2.18
CA ASP A 118 15.26 -10.28 1.74
C ASP A 118 13.76 -10.60 1.87
N GLY A 119 13.36 -11.83 1.50
CA GLY A 119 11.98 -12.29 1.57
C GLY A 119 11.09 -11.85 0.40
N GLY A 120 9.78 -11.96 0.59
CA GLY A 120 8.78 -11.61 -0.42
C GLY A 120 7.41 -11.31 0.18
N ALA A 121 6.36 -11.39 -0.64
CA ALA A 121 4.99 -11.10 -0.21
C ALA A 121 4.39 -12.10 0.80
N LEU A 122 5.07 -13.22 1.11
CA LEU A 122 4.70 -14.08 2.25
C LEU A 122 5.17 -13.51 3.58
N ASP A 123 6.26 -12.76 3.58
CA ASP A 123 6.91 -12.26 4.79
C ASP A 123 6.53 -10.79 5.06
N TYR A 124 6.21 -10.05 3.99
CA TYR A 124 6.06 -8.61 4.01
C TYR A 124 4.80 -8.14 3.28
N PRO A 125 4.17 -7.04 3.72
CA PRO A 125 3.11 -6.39 2.94
C PRO A 125 3.66 -5.88 1.61
N VAL A 126 2.77 -5.61 0.66
CA VAL A 126 3.13 -4.99 -0.63
C VAL A 126 2.53 -3.59 -0.72
N ASN A 127 3.18 -2.71 -1.49
CA ASN A 127 2.59 -1.44 -1.88
C ASN A 127 1.64 -1.58 -3.08
N ALA A 128 1.02 -0.48 -3.51
CA ALA A 128 0.16 -0.41 -4.70
C ALA A 128 0.82 -0.93 -6.00
N GLY A 129 2.16 -0.85 -6.09
CA GLY A 129 2.95 -1.41 -7.20
C GLY A 129 3.22 -2.92 -7.09
N LYS A 130 2.65 -3.61 -6.09
CA LYS A 130 2.85 -5.03 -5.78
C LYS A 130 4.29 -5.39 -5.38
N ILE A 131 5.04 -4.41 -4.90
CA ILE A 131 6.42 -4.56 -4.43
C ILE A 131 6.41 -4.75 -2.91
N PRO A 132 7.15 -5.74 -2.35
CA PRO A 132 7.30 -5.90 -0.92
C PRO A 132 7.86 -4.65 -0.23
N VAL A 133 7.26 -4.26 0.89
CA VAL A 133 7.64 -3.10 1.71
C VAL A 133 7.60 -3.46 3.19
N THR A 134 8.27 -2.68 4.02
CA THR A 134 8.25 -2.86 5.48
C THR A 134 7.21 -1.94 6.14
N ALA A 135 6.87 -2.24 7.40
CA ALA A 135 5.99 -1.42 8.22
C ALA A 135 6.82 -0.63 9.24
N LEU A 136 6.73 0.70 9.22
CA LEU A 136 7.42 1.53 10.19
C LEU A 136 6.72 1.48 11.56
N PRO A 137 7.43 1.79 12.67
CA PRO A 137 6.80 1.95 13.98
C PRO A 137 5.66 2.98 13.92
N GLY A 138 4.49 2.62 14.47
CA GLY A 138 3.28 3.45 14.41
C GLY A 138 2.47 3.32 13.13
N SER A 139 2.82 2.37 12.25
CA SER A 139 2.01 2.04 11.08
C SER A 139 0.64 1.46 11.45
N SER A 140 -0.28 1.53 10.49
CA SER A 140 -1.62 0.95 10.61
C SER A 140 -2.06 0.31 9.29
N TYR A 141 -2.93 -0.70 9.41
CA TYR A 141 -3.59 -1.36 8.30
C TYR A 141 -5.09 -1.10 8.36
N PHE A 142 -5.71 -1.00 7.20
CA PHE A 142 -7.14 -0.74 7.06
C PHE A 142 -7.64 -1.32 5.73
N ASP A 143 -8.96 -1.48 5.60
CA ASP A 143 -9.53 -1.99 4.36
C ASP A 143 -9.50 -0.93 3.24
N SER A 144 -9.74 -1.36 1.99
CA SER A 144 -9.70 -0.44 0.86
C SER A 144 -10.80 0.64 0.93
N ALA A 145 -11.94 0.36 1.57
CA ALA A 145 -12.99 1.37 1.69
C ALA A 145 -12.52 2.52 2.60
N ASP A 146 -11.90 2.20 3.73
CA ASP A 146 -11.30 3.19 4.63
C ASP A 146 -10.10 3.91 3.99
N SER A 147 -9.24 3.19 3.25
CA SER A 147 -8.13 3.82 2.51
C SER A 147 -8.64 4.88 1.54
N PHE A 148 -9.64 4.53 0.72
CA PHE A 148 -10.21 5.49 -0.21
C PHE A 148 -11.10 6.54 0.46
N ALA A 149 -11.65 6.28 1.66
CA ALA A 149 -12.29 7.31 2.46
C ALA A 149 -11.27 8.34 2.96
N MET A 150 -10.07 7.90 3.35
CA MET A 150 -8.94 8.77 3.71
C MET A 150 -8.53 9.66 2.53
N ILE A 151 -8.37 9.06 1.35
CA ILE A 151 -8.04 9.79 0.11
C ILE A 151 -9.15 10.79 -0.26
N ARG A 152 -10.39 10.31 -0.44
CA ARG A 152 -11.51 11.15 -0.91
C ARG A 152 -11.97 12.17 0.12
N GLY A 153 -11.73 11.89 1.41
CA GLY A 153 -12.01 12.81 2.52
C GLY A 153 -11.01 13.96 2.63
N GLY A 154 -9.95 13.98 1.81
CA GLY A 154 -8.93 15.03 1.87
C GLY A 154 -8.02 14.91 3.09
N HIS A 155 -7.79 13.68 3.58
CA HIS A 155 -6.88 13.40 4.70
C HIS A 155 -5.44 13.11 4.24
N MET A 156 -5.16 13.23 2.94
CA MET A 156 -3.80 13.23 2.39
C MET A 156 -3.32 14.68 2.28
N ASP A 157 -2.13 14.97 2.78
CA ASP A 157 -1.54 16.31 2.66
C ASP A 157 -0.97 16.53 1.27
N VAL A 158 -0.32 15.50 0.69
CA VAL A 158 0.29 15.59 -0.64
C VAL A 158 0.05 14.31 -1.45
N ALA A 159 -0.33 14.48 -2.72
CA ALA A 159 -0.35 13.41 -3.71
C ALA A 159 0.64 13.74 -4.84
N ILE A 160 1.54 12.80 -5.15
CA ILE A 160 2.47 12.95 -6.28
C ILE A 160 2.20 11.83 -7.28
N MET A 161 1.78 12.20 -8.48
CA MET A 161 1.42 11.26 -9.55
C MET A 161 2.06 11.66 -10.88
N GLY A 162 2.19 10.68 -11.78
CA GLY A 162 2.54 10.93 -13.18
C GLY A 162 1.30 11.19 -14.03
N GLY A 163 1.52 11.77 -15.21
CA GLY A 163 0.53 11.91 -16.27
C GLY A 163 1.16 11.70 -17.64
N LEU A 164 0.34 11.34 -18.62
CA LEU A 164 0.75 11.31 -20.02
C LEU A 164 0.65 12.69 -20.64
N GLU A 165 -0.44 13.41 -20.36
CA GLU A 165 -0.70 14.74 -20.89
C GLU A 165 -1.32 15.63 -19.80
N VAL A 166 -0.99 16.92 -19.85
CA VAL A 166 -1.58 17.98 -19.02
C VAL A 166 -1.88 19.16 -19.92
N ASP A 167 -3.06 19.74 -19.84
CA ASP A 167 -3.38 20.98 -20.55
C ASP A 167 -3.01 22.23 -19.74
N GLU A 168 -3.13 23.43 -20.35
CA GLU A 168 -2.79 24.69 -19.68
C GLU A 168 -3.69 25.02 -18.47
N GLN A 169 -4.80 24.31 -18.29
CA GLN A 169 -5.71 24.44 -17.15
C GLN A 169 -5.47 23.35 -16.08
N ALA A 170 -4.42 22.55 -16.23
CA ALA A 170 -4.06 21.44 -15.35
C ALA A 170 -5.05 20.26 -15.35
N ASN A 171 -5.83 20.08 -16.42
CA ASN A 171 -6.50 18.80 -16.64
C ASN A 171 -5.46 17.73 -16.93
N LEU A 172 -5.54 16.60 -16.23
CA LEU A 172 -4.59 15.50 -16.32
C LEU A 172 -5.21 14.32 -17.09
N ALA A 173 -4.45 13.75 -18.03
CA ALA A 173 -4.78 12.50 -18.71
C ALA A 173 -3.63 11.50 -18.56
N ASN A 174 -3.97 10.26 -18.22
CA ASN A 174 -3.04 9.21 -17.76
C ASN A 174 -3.46 7.82 -18.20
#